data_AF-A0A968XLL6-F1
#
_entry.id   AF-A0A968XLL6-F1
#
_cell.length_a   1.000
_cell.length_b   1.000
_cell.length_c   1.000
_cell.angle_alpha   90.00
_cell.angle_beta   90.00
_cell.angle_gamma   90.00
#
_symmetry.space_group_name_H-M   'P 1'
#
loop_
_entity.id
_entity.type
_entity.pdbx_description
1 polymer ?
#
loop_
_entity_poly.entity_id
_entity_poly.type
_entity_poly.pdbx_seq_one_letter_code
_entity_poly.pdbx_strand_id
1 'polypeptide(L)'
;MENKTALVSTIKTVIQVVQNLDKSRRIYEQGLGLKCVAETEISVAEIGELWGISSGNFRIARFAREGEDFGCVDLVENKDVTAPIRDKNRAFDYGIMTFNYRTNNIEKAVPML
;
A
#
# COMPACT_ATOMS: atom_id res chain seq x y z
N MET A 1 -12.70 -22.22 28.10
CA MET A 1 -11.87 -21.06 27.74
C MET A 1 -12.74 -20.13 26.92
N GLU A 2 -13.16 -19.01 27.51
CA GLU A 2 -13.95 -18.01 26.80
C GLU A 2 -13.11 -17.41 25.67
N ASN A 3 -13.65 -17.50 24.46
CA ASN A 3 -13.07 -16.89 23.28
C ASN A 3 -13.26 -15.38 23.43
N LYS A 4 -12.25 -14.69 23.96
CA LYS A 4 -12.25 -13.22 24.04
C LYS A 4 -12.26 -12.70 22.60
N THR A 5 -13.44 -12.36 22.09
CA THR A 5 -13.61 -11.71 20.79
C THR A 5 -12.77 -10.43 20.82
N ALA A 6 -11.66 -10.42 20.08
CA ALA A 6 -10.87 -9.22 19.95
C ALA A 6 -11.77 -8.12 19.35
N LEU A 7 -11.95 -7.02 20.08
CA LEU A 7 -12.77 -5.88 19.67
C LEU A 7 -12.21 -5.19 18.41
N VAL A 8 -10.95 -5.46 18.08
CA VAL A 8 -10.25 -4.95 16.90
C VAL A 8 -9.51 -6.12 16.26
N SER A 9 -9.72 -6.35 14.96
CA SER A 9 -8.95 -7.33 14.18
C SER A 9 -7.46 -6.97 14.21
N THR A 10 -6.57 -7.96 14.08
CA THR A 10 -5.19 -7.70 13.69
C THR A 10 -5.18 -6.81 12.44
N ILE A 11 -4.24 -5.85 12.37
CA ILE A 11 -4.09 -4.99 11.19
C ILE A 11 -3.83 -5.90 9.99
N LYS A 12 -4.86 -6.11 9.18
CA LYS A 12 -4.79 -7.02 8.02
C LYS A 12 -4.00 -6.40 6.89
N THR A 13 -4.12 -5.09 6.73
CA THR A 13 -3.64 -4.40 5.55
C THR A 13 -3.29 -2.96 5.90
N VAL A 14 -2.25 -2.44 5.27
CA VAL A 14 -2.04 -1.00 5.19
C VAL A 14 -2.27 -0.50 3.78
N ILE A 15 -2.89 0.67 3.67
CA ILE A 15 -3.11 1.35 2.40
C ILE A 15 -2.02 2.42 2.24
N GLN A 16 -1.34 2.41 1.10
CA GLN A 16 -0.36 3.41 0.72
C GLN A 16 -0.74 4.01 -0.63
N VAL A 17 -0.88 5.33 -0.68
CA VAL A 17 -1.04 6.03 -1.95
C VAL A 17 0.33 6.21 -2.61
N VAL A 18 0.44 5.80 -3.87
CA VAL A 18 1.66 5.84 -4.68
C VAL A 18 1.43 6.63 -5.95
N GLN A 19 2.51 7.21 -6.48
CA GLN A 19 2.47 7.99 -7.72
C GLN A 19 2.55 7.16 -8.99
N ASN A 20 3.16 5.98 -8.90
CA ASN A 20 3.31 5.09 -10.03
C ASN A 20 3.23 3.65 -9.55
N LEU A 21 2.12 2.98 -9.83
CA LEU A 21 1.86 1.64 -9.31
C LEU A 21 2.87 0.63 -9.83
N ASP A 22 3.26 0.73 -11.11
CA ASP A 22 4.16 -0.22 -11.77
C ASP A 22 5.60 -0.11 -11.25
N LYS A 23 6.07 1.11 -10.93
CA LYS A 23 7.36 1.32 -10.27
C LYS A 23 7.33 0.82 -8.83
N SER A 24 6.29 1.16 -8.07
CA SER A 24 6.15 0.71 -6.69
C SER A 24 6.04 -0.81 -6.60
N ARG A 25 5.32 -1.46 -7.52
CA ARG A 25 5.21 -2.92 -7.63
C ARG A 25 6.58 -3.61 -7.58
N ARG A 26 7.57 -3.10 -8.31
CA ARG A 26 8.92 -3.70 -8.35
C ARG A 26 9.56 -3.75 -6.97
N ILE A 27 9.37 -2.71 -6.16
CA ILE A 27 9.91 -2.64 -4.79
C ILE A 27 9.31 -3.75 -3.93
N TYR A 28 7.97 -3.90 -3.99
CA TYR A 28 7.26 -4.89 -3.18
C TYR A 28 7.51 -6.32 -3.64
N GLU A 29 7.51 -6.58 -4.94
CA GLU A 29 7.70 -7.93 -5.47
C GLU A 29 9.16 -8.37 -5.46
N GLN A 30 10.07 -7.53 -5.98
CA GLN A 30 11.47 -7.91 -6.14
C GLN A 30 12.30 -7.60 -4.90
N GLY A 31 12.02 -6.47 -4.24
CA GLY A 31 12.73 -6.05 -3.03
C GLY A 31 12.25 -6.79 -1.78
N LEU A 32 10.94 -6.89 -1.59
CA LEU A 32 10.33 -7.48 -0.38
C LEU A 32 9.81 -8.91 -0.56
N GLY A 33 9.76 -9.42 -1.78
CA GLY A 33 9.30 -10.80 -2.05
C GLY A 33 7.80 -11.01 -1.90
N LEU A 34 7.01 -9.93 -1.90
CA LEU A 34 5.54 -10.04 -1.91
C LEU A 34 5.05 -10.43 -3.31
N LYS A 35 3.78 -10.83 -3.42
CA LYS A 35 3.11 -11.07 -4.70
C LYS A 35 1.91 -10.16 -4.82
N CYS A 36 1.66 -9.61 -6.01
CA CYS A 36 0.36 -9.03 -6.32
C CYS A 36 -0.71 -10.14 -6.33
N VAL A 37 -1.61 -10.12 -5.35
CA VAL A 37 -2.68 -11.14 -5.19
C VAL A 37 -4.04 -10.66 -5.69
N ALA A 38 -4.21 -9.36 -5.87
CA ALA A 38 -5.39 -8.77 -6.50
C ALA A 38 -5.04 -7.40 -7.09
N GLU A 39 -5.64 -7.06 -8.22
CA GLU A 39 -5.57 -5.72 -8.82
C GLU A 39 -6.93 -5.35 -9.41
N THR A 40 -7.31 -4.09 -9.25
CA THR A 40 -8.56 -3.56 -9.81
C THR A 40 -8.39 -2.10 -10.21
N GLU A 41 -9.21 -1.66 -11.15
CA GLU A 41 -9.42 -0.24 -11.43
C GLU A 41 -10.80 0.15 -10.92
N ILE A 42 -10.91 1.29 -10.25
CA ILE A 42 -12.16 1.80 -9.71
C ILE A 42 -12.33 3.28 -10.04
N SER A 43 -13.58 3.68 -10.26
CA SER A 43 -13.94 5.09 -10.47
C SER A 43 -14.34 5.76 -9.15
N VAL A 44 -14.31 7.09 -9.13
CA VAL A 44 -14.72 7.86 -7.93
C VAL A 44 -16.15 7.57 -7.47
N ALA A 45 -17.02 7.09 -8.36
CA ALA A 45 -18.42 6.81 -8.02
C ALA A 45 -18.58 5.75 -6.92
N GLU A 46 -17.62 4.84 -6.78
CA GLU A 46 -17.71 3.72 -5.83
C GLU A 46 -17.08 4.03 -4.47
N ILE A 47 -16.06 4.89 -4.42
CA ILE A 47 -15.28 5.16 -3.21
C ILE A 47 -15.28 6.63 -2.77
N GLY A 48 -15.85 7.52 -3.58
CA GLY A 48 -15.72 8.96 -3.40
C GLY A 48 -16.33 9.48 -2.12
N GLU A 49 -17.48 8.94 -1.71
CA GLU A 49 -18.12 9.27 -0.44
C GLU A 49 -17.26 8.85 0.76
N LEU A 50 -16.67 7.65 0.71
CA LEU A 50 -15.86 7.12 1.80
C LEU A 50 -14.53 7.86 1.95
N TRP A 51 -13.89 8.23 0.84
CA TRP A 51 -12.57 8.88 0.85
C TRP A 51 -12.64 10.41 0.80
N GLY A 52 -13.85 10.99 0.68
CA GLY A 52 -14.05 12.43 0.61
C GLY A 52 -13.47 13.07 -0.66
N ILE A 53 -13.57 12.37 -1.79
CA ILE A 53 -13.01 12.77 -3.09
C ILE A 53 -14.12 12.91 -4.13
N SER A 54 -14.04 13.95 -4.95
CA SER A 54 -15.06 14.30 -5.95
C SER A 54 -14.70 13.88 -7.38
N SER A 55 -13.44 13.54 -7.63
CA SER A 55 -12.95 13.03 -8.92
C SER A 55 -11.76 12.09 -8.72
N GLY A 56 -11.46 11.29 -9.73
CA GLY A 56 -10.31 10.39 -9.75
C GLY A 56 -10.56 9.09 -10.51
N ASN A 57 -9.50 8.54 -11.07
CA ASN A 57 -9.43 7.21 -11.65
C ASN A 57 -8.34 6.41 -10.94
N PHE A 58 -8.74 5.38 -10.20
CA PHE A 58 -7.86 4.71 -9.25
C PHE A 58 -7.47 3.32 -9.73
N ARG A 59 -6.18 3.00 -9.62
CA ARG A 59 -5.69 1.62 -9.65
C ARG A 59 -5.30 1.20 -8.25
N ILE A 60 -5.78 0.02 -7.84
CA ILE A 60 -5.48 -0.55 -6.54
C ILE A 60 -4.89 -1.93 -6.74
N ALA A 61 -3.70 -2.17 -6.20
CA ALA A 61 -3.08 -3.49 -6.18
C ALA A 61 -2.76 -3.92 -4.74
N ARG A 62 -3.19 -5.13 -4.39
CA ARG A 62 -2.91 -5.76 -3.10
C ARG A 62 -1.69 -6.66 -3.21
N PHE A 63 -0.72 -6.42 -2.34
CA PHE A 63 0.48 -7.22 -2.17
C PHE A 63 0.42 -8.00 -0.86
N ALA A 64 0.69 -9.29 -0.94
CA ALA A 64 0.73 -10.18 0.22
C ALA A 64 1.80 -11.26 0.03
N ARG A 65 2.17 -11.92 1.13
CA ARG A 65 2.88 -13.19 1.06
C ARG A 65 1.90 -14.29 0.71
N GLU A 66 2.32 -15.23 -0.11
CA GLU A 66 1.48 -16.36 -0.53
C GLU A 66 0.99 -17.16 0.69
N GLY A 67 -0.33 -17.33 0.79
CA GLY A 67 -0.97 -18.05 1.89
C GLY A 67 -1.11 -17.28 3.21
N GLU A 68 -0.77 -15.98 3.24
CA GLU A 68 -0.96 -15.13 4.44
C GLU A 68 -2.13 -14.15 4.26
N ASP A 69 -3.02 -14.12 5.27
CA ASP A 69 -4.20 -13.22 5.32
C ASP A 69 -3.94 -11.91 6.09
N PHE A 70 -2.70 -11.66 6.53
CA PHE A 70 -2.29 -10.51 7.31
C PHE A 70 -0.98 -9.93 6.80
N GLY A 71 -0.68 -8.68 7.17
CA GLY A 71 0.52 -7.99 6.70
C GLY A 71 0.47 -7.59 5.22
N CYS A 72 -0.73 -7.46 4.66
CA CYS A 72 -0.92 -7.05 3.27
C CYS A 72 -0.64 -5.55 3.08
N VAL A 73 -0.35 -5.16 1.85
CA VAL A 73 -0.14 -3.77 1.44
C VAL A 73 -1.02 -3.49 0.24
N ASP A 74 -1.93 -2.53 0.37
CA ASP A 74 -2.73 -2.03 -0.74
C ASP A 74 -2.07 -0.76 -1.27
N LEU A 75 -1.59 -0.82 -2.50
CA LEU A 75 -1.05 0.34 -3.20
C LEU A 75 -2.15 0.97 -4.04
N VAL A 76 -2.35 2.27 -3.86
CA VAL A 76 -3.38 3.04 -4.54
C VAL A 76 -2.72 4.11 -5.41
N GLU A 77 -2.94 4.05 -6.72
CA GLU A 77 -2.53 5.08 -7.68
C GLU A 77 -3.77 5.85 -8.14
N ASN A 78 -3.75 7.17 -8.07
CA ASN A 78 -4.74 8.02 -8.74
C ASN A 78 -4.15 8.51 -10.07
N LYS A 79 -4.62 7.96 -11.20
CA LYS A 79 -4.12 8.27 -12.54
C LYS A 79 -4.29 9.74 -12.93
N ASP A 80 -5.25 10.42 -12.31
CA ASP A 80 -5.55 11.83 -12.60
C ASP A 80 -4.60 12.80 -11.87
N VAL A 81 -3.81 12.30 -10.91
CA VAL A 81 -2.88 13.10 -10.11
C VAL A 81 -1.45 12.70 -10.43
N THR A 82 -0.74 13.55 -11.17
CA THR A 82 0.67 13.35 -11.53
C THR A 82 1.64 14.08 -10.61
N ALA A 83 1.15 15.02 -9.81
CA ALA A 83 1.96 15.76 -8.85
C ALA A 83 2.20 14.91 -7.59
N PRO A 84 3.45 14.75 -7.13
CA PRO A 84 3.76 13.93 -5.98
C PRO A 84 3.03 14.40 -4.72
N ILE A 85 2.46 13.43 -3.99
CA ILE A 85 1.70 13.68 -2.75
C ILE A 85 2.62 14.12 -1.62
N ARG A 86 3.87 13.63 -1.63
CA ARG A 86 4.89 13.86 -0.61
C ARG A 86 6.01 14.69 -1.20
N ASP A 87 6.50 15.65 -0.42
CA ASP A 87 7.61 16.51 -0.82
C ASP A 87 8.87 16.08 -0.06
N LYS A 88 9.82 15.48 -0.80
CA LYS A 88 11.07 14.98 -0.23
C LYS A 88 11.94 16.08 0.40
N ASN A 89 11.70 17.34 0.08
CA ASN A 89 12.45 18.48 0.60
C ASN A 89 11.73 19.17 1.77
N ARG A 90 10.51 18.74 2.12
CA ARG A 90 9.76 19.32 3.24
C ARG A 90 10.31 18.76 4.55
N ALA A 91 10.87 19.64 5.37
CA ALA A 91 11.49 19.28 6.66
C ALA A 91 10.53 18.51 7.61
N PHE A 92 9.23 18.74 7.45
CA PHE A 92 8.18 18.22 8.33
C PHE A 92 7.01 17.68 7.49
N ASP A 93 7.14 16.46 6.96
CA ASP A 93 6.07 15.73 6.26
C ASP A 93 5.61 14.53 7.10
N TYR A 94 5.06 14.80 8.29
CA TYR A 94 4.76 13.84 9.37
C TYR A 94 3.52 12.94 9.13
N GLY A 95 3.43 12.30 7.97
CA GLY A 95 2.47 11.21 7.72
C GLY A 95 2.90 9.89 8.36
N ILE A 96 2.28 8.76 7.97
CA ILE A 96 2.79 7.43 8.32
C ILE A 96 4.27 7.34 7.93
N MET A 97 5.12 7.16 8.94
CA MET A 97 6.55 7.43 8.80
C MET A 97 7.34 6.23 8.29
N THR A 98 6.98 5.00 8.70
CA THR A 98 7.71 3.79 8.30
C THR A 98 6.83 2.54 8.29
N PHE A 99 7.03 1.70 7.28
CA PHE A 99 6.63 0.28 7.30
C PHE A 99 7.87 -0.56 7.54
N ASN A 100 7.84 -1.38 8.59
CA ASN A 100 8.97 -2.26 8.91
C ASN A 100 8.69 -3.64 8.34
N TYR A 101 9.47 -4.05 7.35
CA TYR A 101 9.42 -5.40 6.78
C TYR A 101 10.58 -6.23 7.31
N ARG A 102 10.29 -7.48 7.69
CA ARG A 102 11.33 -8.46 7.98
C ARG A 102 11.69 -9.18 6.68
N THR A 103 12.94 -9.07 6.26
CA THR A 103 13.48 -9.78 5.10
C THR A 103 14.65 -10.67 5.52
N ASN A 104 14.82 -11.81 4.85
CA ASN A 104 15.97 -12.69 5.02
C ASN A 104 17.13 -12.32 4.06
N ASN A 105 16.97 -11.28 3.25
CA ASN A 105 17.99 -10.82 2.28
C ASN A 105 17.91 -9.30 2.13
N ILE A 106 18.54 -8.59 3.07
CA ILE A 106 18.53 -7.12 3.10
C ILE A 106 19.35 -6.53 1.93
N GLU A 107 20.38 -7.26 1.50
CA GLU A 107 21.30 -6.86 0.44
C GLU A 107 20.60 -6.76 -0.92
N LYS A 108 19.58 -7.59 -1.19
CA LYS A 108 18.73 -7.48 -2.38
C LYS A 108 17.64 -6.42 -2.26
N ALA A 109 17.16 -6.16 -1.05
CA ALA A 109 16.06 -5.22 -0.81
C ALA A 109 16.52 -3.75 -0.92
N VAL A 110 17.67 -3.41 -0.33
CA VAL A 110 18.16 -2.03 -0.25
C VAL A 110 18.35 -1.36 -1.62
N PRO A 111 18.92 -2.00 -2.66
CA PRO A 111 19.09 -1.37 -3.98
C PRO A 111 17.79 -1.05 -4.71
N MET A 112 16.65 -1.56 -4.24
CA MET A 112 15.33 -1.35 -4.85
C MET A 112 14.55 -0.18 -4.22
N LEU A 113 15.05 0.39 -3.11
CA LEU A 113 14.46 1.53 -2.39
C LEU A 113 14.99 2.87 -2.92
#